data_AF-A0A6P0JX27-F1
#
_entry.id   AF-A0A6P0JX27-F1
#
_cell.length_a   1.000
_cell.length_b   1.000
_cell.length_c   1.000
_cell.angle_alpha   90.00
_cell.angle_beta   90.00
_cell.angle_gamma   90.00
#
_symmetry.space_group_name_H-M   'P 1'
#
loop_
_entity.id
_entity.type
_entity.pdbx_description
1 polymer ?
#
loop_
_entity_poly.entity_id
_entity_poly.type
_entity_poly.pdbx_seq_one_letter_code
_entity_poly.pdbx_strand_id
1 'polypeptide(L)'
;QLEDFEDNFRSSVRLRHLIGPLNKPHTLTAEYSFRDRLFNGSLGFQTVQTSFGAVLTSSNIVLGDTGINLRYQGGIQVINANTDRLDLLPEERENNRITLTRYQGVASLGRNFTLWRGEGLPPTPTEGLRYTSRPVVPFLQLTTGVTGLASLYSSDDTQEALTGNIGLRGQIGHFSRPFLDYTGFNVTYSQSAVGGLSPFLFDRIVDRRRLSFGITQQIYGPFRLGFQTSLNLDSNEEISTNYTLEYSRRTYNIQLRYNPVVGLGSFLIRIGDFNWLGTGEPFGGSGVSPVVDGVTQ
;
A
#
# COMPACT_ATOMS: atom_id res chain seq x y z
N GLN A 1 -24.56 26.18 -6.90
CA GLN A 1 -23.10 26.38 -6.81
C GLN A 1 -22.56 26.24 -5.38
N LEU A 2 -23.29 26.61 -4.31
CA LEU A 2 -22.92 26.23 -2.93
C LEU A 2 -23.36 24.80 -2.56
N GLU A 3 -24.47 24.29 -3.11
CA GLU A 3 -24.93 22.91 -2.90
C GLU A 3 -23.90 21.86 -3.39
N ASP A 4 -23.22 22.11 -4.51
CA ASP A 4 -22.17 21.21 -5.02
C ASP A 4 -20.90 21.18 -4.14
N PHE A 5 -20.66 22.23 -3.33
CA PHE A 5 -19.49 22.29 -2.44
C PHE A 5 -19.70 21.42 -1.20
N GLU A 6 -20.91 21.45 -0.64
CA GLU A 6 -21.31 20.63 0.51
C GLU A 6 -21.31 19.13 0.13
N ASP A 7 -21.70 18.82 -1.11
CA ASP A 7 -21.73 17.45 -1.65
C ASP A 7 -20.40 16.90 -2.15
N ASN A 8 -19.32 17.69 -2.18
CA ASN A 8 -17.99 17.24 -2.64
C ASN A 8 -16.86 17.44 -1.63
N PHE A 9 -17.13 18.06 -0.48
CA PHE A 9 -16.11 18.27 0.54
C PHE A 9 -15.65 16.95 1.17
N ARG A 10 -14.33 16.73 1.15
CA ARG A 10 -13.63 15.64 1.85
C ARG A 10 -12.52 16.25 2.68
N SER A 11 -12.34 15.76 3.90
CA SER A 11 -11.26 16.25 4.76
C SER A 11 -10.67 15.13 5.61
N SER A 12 -9.41 15.28 5.97
CA SER A 12 -8.76 14.41 6.96
C SER A 12 -7.74 15.20 7.76
N VAL A 13 -7.63 14.88 9.05
CA VAL A 13 -6.66 15.44 9.98
C VAL A 13 -6.00 14.27 10.69
N ARG A 14 -4.66 14.26 10.73
CA ARG A 14 -3.87 13.22 11.37
C ARG A 14 -2.80 13.85 12.25
N LEU A 15 -2.77 13.52 13.54
CA LEU A 15 -1.73 13.90 14.48
C LEU A 15 -0.89 12.67 14.81
N ARG A 16 0.41 12.72 14.49
CA ARG A 16 1.35 11.61 14.73
C ARG A 16 2.31 11.97 15.85
N HIS A 17 2.47 11.06 16.79
CA HIS A 17 3.40 11.19 17.90
C HIS A 17 4.22 9.91 18.06
N LEU A 18 5.54 10.06 18.23
CA LEU A 18 6.43 8.93 18.51
C LEU A 18 6.43 8.65 20.01
N ILE A 19 6.16 7.41 20.40
CA ILE A 19 6.16 6.96 21.79
C ILE A 19 7.05 5.73 21.97
N GLY A 20 7.51 5.48 23.20
CA GLY A 20 8.38 4.35 23.51
C GLY A 20 9.87 4.64 23.33
N PRO A 21 10.72 3.61 23.25
CA PRO A 21 12.16 3.78 23.31
C PRO A 21 12.72 4.38 22.01
N LEU A 22 13.70 5.29 22.15
CA LEU A 22 14.30 6.06 21.04
C LEU A 22 14.85 5.20 19.89
N ASN A 23 15.30 3.98 20.19
CA ASN A 23 15.86 3.07 19.18
C ASN A 23 14.80 2.33 18.36
N LYS A 24 13.57 2.19 18.88
CA LYS A 24 12.47 1.46 18.24
C LYS A 24 11.12 2.10 18.62
N PRO A 25 10.89 3.37 18.25
CA PRO A 25 9.68 4.07 18.66
C PRO A 25 8.46 3.45 17.97
N HIS A 26 7.33 3.53 18.64
CA HIS A 26 6.01 3.30 18.06
C HIS A 26 5.44 4.64 17.61
N THR A 27 4.60 4.61 16.57
CA THR A 27 3.88 5.78 16.12
C THR A 27 2.44 5.68 16.60
N LEU A 28 2.02 6.60 17.46
CA LEU A 28 0.62 6.81 17.79
C LEU A 28 0.05 7.87 16.84
N THR A 29 -1.01 7.51 16.11
CA THR A 29 -1.71 8.40 15.19
C THR A 29 -3.12 8.60 15.70
N ALA A 30 -3.49 9.83 16.07
CA ALA A 30 -4.89 10.23 16.22
C ALA A 30 -5.38 10.77 14.88
N GLU A 31 -6.53 10.30 14.41
CA GLU A 31 -7.05 10.65 13.10
C GLU A 31 -8.54 10.94 13.11
N TYR A 32 -8.92 11.88 12.26
CA TYR A 32 -10.29 12.19 11.91
C TYR A 32 -10.39 12.28 10.38
N SER A 33 -11.42 11.69 9.78
CA SER A 33 -11.74 11.86 8.38
C SER A 33 -13.22 12.05 8.14
N PHE A 34 -13.55 12.83 7.11
CA PHE A 34 -14.90 13.07 6.62
C PHE A 34 -14.95 12.75 5.12
N ARG A 35 -15.89 11.85 4.76
CA ARG A 35 -16.11 11.35 3.39
C ARG A 35 -14.86 10.79 2.74
N ASP A 36 -14.11 10.00 3.50
CA ASP A 36 -12.91 9.34 3.02
C ASP A 36 -13.28 8.28 1.97
N ARG A 37 -12.50 8.22 0.89
CA ARG A 37 -12.74 7.32 -0.24
C ARG A 37 -11.68 6.22 -0.23
N LEU A 38 -12.10 5.02 0.11
CA LEU A 38 -11.24 3.86 0.26
C LEU A 38 -11.47 2.90 -0.90
N PHE A 39 -10.40 2.43 -1.53
CA PHE A 39 -10.48 1.38 -2.55
C PHE A 39 -10.33 0.02 -1.88
N ASN A 40 -11.37 -0.81 -1.92
CA ASN A 40 -11.39 -2.15 -1.35
C ASN A 40 -11.43 -3.22 -2.44
N GLY A 41 -10.36 -3.27 -3.23
CA GLY A 41 -10.15 -4.36 -4.16
C GLY A 41 -11.29 -4.57 -5.16
N SER A 42 -11.78 -5.81 -5.31
CA SER A 42 -12.93 -6.12 -6.17
C SER A 42 -14.25 -5.45 -5.73
N LEU A 43 -14.39 -4.96 -4.48
CA LEU A 43 -15.55 -4.14 -4.07
C LEU A 43 -15.46 -2.68 -4.56
N GLY A 44 -14.37 -2.30 -5.19
CA GLY A 44 -14.18 -0.96 -5.73
C GLY A 44 -14.11 0.11 -4.64
N PHE A 45 -14.57 1.31 -4.99
CA PHE A 45 -14.52 2.45 -4.08
C PHE A 45 -15.68 2.46 -3.09
N GLN A 46 -15.34 2.54 -1.82
CA GLN A 46 -16.25 2.67 -0.71
C GLN A 46 -16.05 4.03 -0.04
N THR A 47 -17.12 4.63 0.47
CA THR A 47 -17.06 5.91 1.17
C THR A 47 -17.34 5.70 2.65
N VAL A 48 -16.39 6.12 3.49
CA VAL A 48 -16.55 6.22 4.93
C VAL A 48 -16.99 7.64 5.25
N GLN A 49 -18.18 7.81 5.80
CA GLN A 49 -18.76 9.13 6.03
C GLN A 49 -17.99 9.89 7.09
N THR A 50 -17.73 9.27 8.23
CA THR A 50 -16.80 9.78 9.25
C THR A 50 -16.01 8.64 9.86
N SER A 51 -14.77 8.91 10.21
CA SER A 51 -13.95 8.04 11.05
C SER A 51 -13.20 8.91 12.05
N PHE A 52 -13.23 8.52 13.32
CA PHE A 52 -12.43 9.15 14.37
C PHE A 52 -11.80 8.09 15.24
N GLY A 53 -10.49 8.13 15.43
CA GLY A 53 -9.84 7.12 16.25
C GLY A 53 -8.37 7.34 16.48
N ALA A 54 -7.77 6.33 17.10
CA ALA A 54 -6.35 6.26 17.36
C ALA A 54 -5.79 4.92 16.89
N VAL A 55 -4.59 4.97 16.31
CA VAL A 55 -3.87 3.82 15.77
C VAL A 55 -2.44 3.85 16.30
N LEU A 56 -2.02 2.77 16.93
CA LEU A 56 -0.65 2.53 17.35
C LEU A 56 0.02 1.58 16.35
N THR A 57 1.13 2.00 15.76
CA THR A 57 1.90 1.20 14.81
C THR A 57 3.32 0.98 15.36
N SER A 58 3.81 -0.25 15.32
CA SER A 58 5.17 -0.57 15.73
C SER A 58 6.22 -0.13 14.70
N SER A 59 7.43 0.14 15.17
CA SER A 59 8.62 0.07 14.31
C SER A 59 8.85 -1.36 13.79
N ASN A 60 9.76 -1.51 12.84
CA ASN A 60 10.15 -2.81 12.32
C ASN A 60 11.05 -3.53 13.33
N ILE A 61 10.60 -4.66 13.87
CA ILE A 61 11.30 -5.42 14.91
C ILE A 61 11.92 -6.68 14.27
N VAL A 62 13.25 -6.75 14.23
CA VAL A 62 13.95 -8.00 13.84
C VAL A 62 13.93 -8.98 15.02
N LEU A 63 13.47 -10.21 14.78
CA LEU A 63 13.37 -11.26 15.79
C LEU A 63 14.70 -12.02 15.93
N GLY A 64 15.50 -11.65 16.93
CA GLY A 64 16.84 -12.22 17.15
C GLY A 64 17.70 -12.16 15.88
N ASP A 65 18.42 -13.24 15.60
CA ASP A 65 19.29 -13.36 14.40
C ASP A 65 18.59 -14.07 13.22
N THR A 66 17.27 -14.24 13.29
CA THR A 66 16.51 -15.01 12.28
C THR A 66 16.35 -14.28 10.95
N GLY A 67 16.52 -12.95 10.94
CA GLY A 67 16.18 -12.09 9.81
C GLY A 67 14.66 -11.95 9.55
N ILE A 68 13.82 -12.47 10.45
CA ILE A 68 12.36 -12.28 10.42
C ILE A 68 12.04 -10.91 10.99
N ASN A 69 11.23 -10.15 10.25
CA ASN A 69 10.74 -8.84 10.65
C ASN A 69 9.31 -8.96 11.15
N LEU A 70 9.06 -8.48 12.36
CA LEU A 70 7.75 -8.30 12.95
C LEU A 70 7.32 -6.83 12.83
N ARG A 71 6.08 -6.62 12.42
CA ARG A 71 5.35 -5.36 12.59
C ARG A 71 3.98 -5.67 13.16
N TYR A 72 3.47 -4.77 13.98
CA TYR A 72 2.11 -4.88 14.47
C TYR A 72 1.46 -3.51 14.56
N GLN A 73 0.14 -3.52 14.55
CA GLN A 73 -0.70 -2.36 14.66
C GLN A 73 -1.91 -2.68 15.52
N GLY A 74 -2.31 -1.75 16.35
CA GLY A 74 -3.55 -1.80 17.12
C GLY A 74 -4.30 -0.50 16.93
N GLY A 75 -5.63 -0.55 16.83
CA GLY A 75 -6.44 0.64 16.61
C GLY A 75 -7.81 0.56 17.24
N ILE A 76 -8.33 1.72 17.61
CA ILE A 76 -9.73 1.92 18.00
C ILE A 76 -10.28 3.10 17.21
N GLN A 77 -11.41 2.90 16.53
CA GLN A 77 -12.02 3.92 15.69
C GLN A 77 -13.55 3.86 15.83
N VAL A 78 -14.19 5.02 15.92
CA VAL A 78 -15.63 5.18 15.73
C VAL A 78 -15.88 5.52 14.27
N ILE A 79 -16.67 4.71 13.59
CA ILE A 79 -16.83 4.74 12.14
C ILE A 79 -18.31 4.87 11.80
N ASN A 80 -18.65 5.88 10.99
CA ASN A 80 -19.94 5.98 10.33
C ASN A 80 -19.77 5.66 8.84
N ALA A 81 -20.39 4.59 8.36
CA ALA A 81 -20.31 4.19 6.96
C ALA A 81 -21.54 3.37 6.54
N ASN A 82 -21.73 3.21 5.23
CA ASN A 82 -22.79 2.36 4.70
C ASN A 82 -22.55 0.89 5.03
N THR A 83 -23.64 0.17 5.34
CA THR A 83 -23.67 -1.28 5.46
C THR A 83 -24.74 -1.85 4.53
N ASP A 84 -24.54 -3.09 4.07
CA ASP A 84 -25.53 -3.92 3.41
C ASP A 84 -26.15 -4.97 4.35
N ARG A 85 -25.79 -4.94 5.65
CA ARG A 85 -26.33 -5.81 6.70
C ARG A 85 -27.69 -5.27 7.15
N LEU A 86 -28.75 -5.84 6.60
CA LEU A 86 -30.13 -5.43 6.90
C LEU A 86 -30.49 -5.59 8.38
N ASP A 87 -29.89 -6.57 9.06
CA ASP A 87 -30.06 -6.85 10.49
C ASP A 87 -29.49 -5.75 11.40
N LEU A 88 -28.55 -4.94 10.90
CA LEU A 88 -27.95 -3.83 11.64
C LEU A 88 -28.67 -2.49 11.39
N LEU A 89 -29.64 -2.47 10.48
CA LEU A 89 -30.32 -1.27 10.04
C LEU A 89 -31.74 -1.21 10.62
N PRO A 90 -32.21 -0.03 11.06
CA PRO A 90 -33.59 0.14 11.49
C PRO A 90 -34.57 -0.05 10.32
N GLU A 91 -35.82 -0.44 10.62
CA GLU A 91 -36.86 -0.69 9.62
C GLU A 91 -37.18 0.57 8.80
N GLU A 92 -37.38 1.70 9.48
CA GLU A 92 -37.56 3.02 8.85
C GLU A 92 -36.25 3.80 8.90
N ARG A 93 -35.71 4.18 7.73
CA ARG A 93 -34.41 4.85 7.61
C ARG A 93 -34.29 5.73 6.38
N GLU A 94 -33.58 6.84 6.53
CA GLU A 94 -33.24 7.75 5.42
C GLU A 94 -32.02 7.27 4.62
N ASN A 95 -31.14 6.48 5.23
CA ASN A 95 -29.93 5.95 4.61
C ASN A 95 -29.51 4.62 5.25
N ASN A 96 -28.53 3.94 4.63
CA ASN A 96 -28.02 2.64 5.10
C ASN A 96 -26.72 2.78 5.94
N ARG A 97 -26.54 3.89 6.66
CA ARG A 97 -25.34 4.12 7.48
C ARG A 97 -25.55 3.68 8.91
N ILE A 98 -24.52 3.05 9.47
CA ILE A 98 -24.45 2.73 10.90
C ILE A 98 -23.19 3.33 11.49
N THR A 99 -23.22 3.60 12.79
CA THR A 99 -22.06 4.07 13.56
C THR A 99 -21.61 2.95 14.48
N LEU A 100 -20.41 2.42 14.27
CA LEU A 100 -19.84 1.36 15.10
C LEU A 100 -18.45 1.75 15.61
N THR A 101 -18.12 1.30 16.82
CA THR A 101 -16.73 1.31 17.30
C THR A 101 -16.04 0.04 16.80
N ARG A 102 -14.93 0.20 16.07
CA ARG A 102 -14.06 -0.88 15.60
C ARG A 102 -12.80 -0.93 16.45
N TYR A 103 -12.50 -2.11 16.99
CA TYR A 103 -11.22 -2.46 17.59
C TYR A 103 -10.48 -3.36 16.62
N GLN A 104 -9.23 -3.03 16.29
CA GLN A 104 -8.45 -3.75 15.31
C GLN A 104 -7.07 -4.09 15.86
N GLY A 105 -6.61 -5.31 15.60
CA GLY A 105 -5.25 -5.76 15.84
C GLY A 105 -4.70 -6.46 14.60
N VAL A 106 -3.50 -6.07 14.18
CA VAL A 106 -2.79 -6.66 13.04
C VAL A 106 -1.36 -6.97 13.44
N ALA A 107 -0.87 -8.14 13.04
CA ALA A 107 0.52 -8.54 13.21
C ALA A 107 1.02 -9.20 11.93
N SER A 108 2.16 -8.73 11.43
CA SER A 108 2.80 -9.24 10.22
C SER A 108 4.21 -9.72 10.53
N LEU A 109 4.52 -10.92 10.08
CA LEU A 109 5.85 -11.50 10.06
C LEU A 109 6.31 -11.63 8.61
N GLY A 110 7.55 -11.23 8.31
CA GLY A 110 8.09 -11.32 6.96
C GLY A 110 9.58 -11.61 6.92
N ARG A 111 10.00 -12.39 5.93
CA ARG A 111 11.41 -12.69 5.67
C ARG A 111 11.71 -12.67 4.18
N ASN A 112 12.84 -12.03 3.87
CA ASN A 112 13.39 -11.98 2.52
C ASN A 112 14.65 -12.85 2.45
N PHE A 113 14.71 -13.71 1.44
CA PHE A 113 15.85 -14.55 1.13
C PHE A 113 16.48 -14.06 -0.17
N THR A 114 17.73 -13.60 -0.11
CA THR A 114 18.51 -13.34 -1.32
C THR A 114 18.90 -14.67 -1.93
N LEU A 115 18.31 -15.00 -3.08
CA LEU A 115 18.63 -16.22 -3.82
C LEU A 115 19.88 -16.02 -4.67
N TRP A 116 20.02 -14.82 -5.24
CA TRP A 116 21.16 -14.44 -6.06
C TRP A 116 21.38 -12.93 -6.01
N ARG A 117 22.64 -12.51 -6.11
CA ARG A 117 23.04 -11.11 -6.22
C ARG A 117 24.26 -11.04 -7.13
N GLY A 118 24.17 -10.22 -8.16
CA GLY A 118 25.30 -9.89 -9.02
C GLY A 118 26.11 -8.70 -8.50
N GLU A 119 27.03 -8.22 -9.32
CA GLU A 119 27.84 -7.04 -9.04
C GLU A 119 27.27 -5.80 -9.73
N GLY A 120 27.35 -4.65 -9.06
CA GLY A 120 27.02 -3.36 -9.65
C GLY A 120 28.17 -2.84 -10.49
N LEU A 121 27.87 -1.98 -11.46
CA LEU A 121 28.89 -1.21 -12.16
C LEU A 121 29.54 -0.17 -11.24
N PRO A 122 30.79 0.26 -11.54
CA PRO A 122 31.43 1.32 -10.77
C PRO A 122 30.55 2.58 -10.75
N PRO A 123 30.52 3.34 -9.64
CA PRO A 123 29.69 4.52 -9.48
C PRO A 123 30.26 5.74 -10.22
N THR A 124 30.50 5.61 -11.53
CA THR A 124 30.99 6.67 -12.41
C THR A 124 29.84 7.21 -13.27
N PRO A 125 29.90 8.49 -13.73
CA PRO A 125 28.86 9.08 -14.58
C PRO A 125 28.63 8.35 -15.91
N THR A 126 29.64 7.63 -16.42
CA THR A 126 29.57 6.89 -17.69
C THR A 126 29.12 5.45 -17.52
N GLU A 127 29.16 4.90 -16.30
CA GLU A 127 28.82 3.51 -16.01
C GLU A 127 27.60 3.44 -15.06
N GLY A 128 27.79 3.10 -13.78
CA GLY A 128 26.71 2.81 -12.85
C GLY A 128 25.80 4.01 -12.51
N LEU A 129 26.24 5.24 -12.78
CA LEU A 129 25.45 6.45 -12.49
C LEU A 129 24.87 7.12 -13.75
N ARG A 130 24.95 6.47 -14.92
CA ARG A 130 24.57 7.11 -16.19
C ARG A 130 23.11 7.56 -16.23
N TYR A 131 22.20 6.73 -15.71
CA TYR A 131 20.75 7.00 -15.70
C TYR A 131 20.13 7.00 -14.29
N THR A 132 20.91 6.71 -13.25
CA THR A 132 20.43 6.63 -11.86
C THR A 132 21.43 7.27 -10.89
N SER A 133 20.98 7.65 -9.70
CA SER A 133 21.82 8.23 -8.64
C SER A 133 22.63 7.19 -7.86
N ARG A 134 22.35 5.89 -8.05
CA ARG A 134 23.06 4.78 -7.41
C ARG A 134 23.15 3.62 -8.40
N PRO A 135 24.28 2.89 -8.45
CA PRO A 135 24.42 1.75 -9.35
C PRO A 135 23.31 0.73 -9.16
N VAL A 136 22.72 0.30 -10.29
CA VAL A 136 21.75 -0.79 -10.30
C VAL A 136 22.49 -2.10 -10.19
N VAL A 137 22.14 -2.89 -9.16
CA VAL A 137 22.75 -4.20 -8.89
C VAL A 137 21.75 -5.29 -9.25
N PRO A 138 22.07 -6.21 -10.17
CA PRO A 138 21.21 -7.36 -10.44
C PRO A 138 20.99 -8.24 -9.19
N PHE A 139 19.77 -8.70 -8.97
CA PHE A 139 19.47 -9.62 -7.86
C PHE A 139 18.20 -10.43 -8.11
N LEU A 140 18.06 -11.52 -7.34
CA LEU A 140 16.85 -12.32 -7.21
C LEU A 140 16.58 -12.59 -5.73
N GLN A 141 15.34 -12.35 -5.31
CA GLN A 141 14.90 -12.51 -3.93
C GLN A 141 13.58 -13.28 -3.85
N LEU A 142 13.50 -14.19 -2.89
CA LEU A 142 12.26 -14.79 -2.42
C LEU A 142 11.77 -14.00 -1.20
N THR A 143 10.52 -13.57 -1.24
CA THR A 143 9.86 -12.87 -0.15
C THR A 143 8.74 -13.76 0.40
N THR A 144 8.71 -13.92 1.70
CA THR A 144 7.68 -14.68 2.41
C THR A 144 7.10 -13.84 3.52
N GLY A 145 5.82 -13.98 3.80
CA GLY A 145 5.19 -13.30 4.91
C GLY A 145 3.89 -13.96 5.34
N VAL A 146 3.51 -13.65 6.57
CA VAL A 146 2.21 -13.99 7.14
C VAL A 146 1.69 -12.79 7.92
N THR A 147 0.42 -12.46 7.73
CA THR A 147 -0.28 -11.38 8.43
C THR A 147 -1.51 -11.96 9.10
N GLY A 148 -1.64 -11.74 10.41
CA GLY A 148 -2.87 -11.96 11.15
C GLY A 148 -3.61 -10.64 11.35
N LEU A 149 -4.93 -10.65 11.18
CA LEU A 149 -5.82 -9.53 11.46
C LEU A 149 -7.00 -10.03 12.31
N ALA A 150 -7.38 -9.22 13.29
CA ALA A 150 -8.64 -9.35 14.00
C ALA A 150 -9.31 -7.97 14.09
N SER A 151 -10.57 -7.89 13.67
CA SER A 151 -11.44 -6.73 13.80
C SER A 151 -12.67 -7.12 14.61
N LEU A 152 -13.00 -6.33 15.63
CA LEU A 152 -14.16 -6.48 16.49
C LEU A 152 -15.00 -5.20 16.40
N TYR A 153 -16.31 -5.32 16.26
CA TYR A 153 -17.21 -4.18 16.16
C TYR A 153 -18.14 -4.11 17.37
N SER A 154 -18.60 -2.90 17.72
CA SER A 154 -19.59 -2.71 18.80
C SER A 154 -20.97 -3.32 18.53
N SER A 155 -21.17 -3.92 17.36
CA SER A 155 -22.36 -4.72 17.00
C SER A 155 -22.19 -6.21 17.34
N ASP A 156 -21.09 -6.60 17.99
CA ASP A 156 -20.68 -8.00 18.25
C ASP A 156 -20.27 -8.80 16.99
N ASP A 157 -20.33 -8.19 15.80
CA ASP A 157 -19.73 -8.76 14.59
C ASP A 157 -18.20 -8.76 14.69
N THR A 158 -17.56 -9.75 14.06
CA THR A 158 -16.11 -9.87 13.97
C THR A 158 -15.67 -10.13 12.53
N GLN A 159 -14.43 -9.79 12.23
CA GLN A 159 -13.75 -10.26 11.03
C GLN A 159 -12.29 -10.54 11.36
N GLU A 160 -11.88 -11.78 11.19
CA GLU A 160 -10.53 -12.24 11.42
C GLU A 160 -9.94 -12.84 10.16
N ALA A 161 -8.63 -12.68 9.96
CA ALA A 161 -7.96 -13.24 8.81
C ALA A 161 -6.53 -13.66 9.12
N LEU A 162 -6.11 -14.73 8.47
CA LEU A 162 -4.71 -15.14 8.37
C LEU A 162 -4.31 -15.18 6.90
N THR A 163 -3.46 -14.25 6.50
CA THR A 163 -3.00 -14.07 5.12
C THR A 163 -1.56 -14.53 4.99
N GLY A 164 -1.32 -15.50 4.12
CA GLY A 164 0.02 -15.95 3.74
C GLY A 164 0.43 -15.36 2.39
N ASN A 165 1.70 -14.98 2.26
CA ASN A 165 2.24 -14.37 1.04
C ASN A 165 3.56 -15.04 0.67
N ILE A 166 3.72 -15.37 -0.61
CA ILE A 166 4.98 -15.82 -1.20
C ILE A 166 5.20 -15.11 -2.52
N GLY A 167 6.41 -14.64 -2.76
CA GLY A 167 6.72 -13.90 -3.96
C GLY A 167 8.18 -13.98 -4.37
N LEU A 168 8.42 -13.78 -5.65
CA LEU A 168 9.75 -13.59 -6.21
C LEU A 168 9.84 -12.16 -6.72
N ARG A 169 10.96 -11.50 -6.43
CA ARG A 169 11.28 -10.21 -7.03
C ARG A 169 12.73 -10.18 -7.45
N GLY A 170 13.01 -9.48 -8.54
CA GLY A 170 14.36 -9.39 -9.04
C GLY A 170 14.53 -8.25 -10.00
N GLN A 171 15.78 -8.01 -10.34
CA GLN A 171 16.16 -7.14 -11.43
C GLN A 171 17.42 -7.69 -12.10
N ILE A 172 17.49 -7.51 -13.40
CA ILE A 172 18.60 -7.91 -14.25
C ILE A 172 19.08 -6.71 -15.06
N GLY A 173 20.37 -6.70 -15.40
CA GLY A 173 21.04 -5.59 -16.06
C GLY A 173 21.41 -4.44 -15.12
N HIS A 174 22.08 -3.44 -15.66
CA HIS A 174 22.71 -2.35 -14.89
C HIS A 174 22.11 -0.97 -15.18
N PHE A 175 21.16 -0.87 -16.12
CA PHE A 175 20.55 0.38 -16.57
C PHE A 175 21.59 1.45 -16.89
N SER A 176 22.58 1.08 -17.70
CA SER A 176 23.72 1.92 -18.10
C SER A 176 23.94 1.91 -19.62
N ARG A 177 23.70 0.79 -20.27
CA ARG A 177 23.72 0.70 -21.74
C ARG A 177 22.44 1.32 -22.31
N PRO A 178 22.48 1.80 -23.57
CA PRO A 178 21.37 2.58 -24.13
C PRO A 178 20.13 1.76 -24.48
N PHE A 179 20.15 0.43 -24.48
CA PHE A 179 19.01 -0.38 -24.93
C PHE A 179 18.91 -1.68 -24.15
N LEU A 180 17.69 -2.00 -23.67
CA LEU A 180 17.32 -3.25 -22.99
C LEU A 180 18.30 -3.74 -21.90
N ASP A 181 18.94 -2.83 -21.17
CA ASP A 181 19.94 -3.14 -20.14
C ASP A 181 19.34 -3.11 -18.72
N TYR A 182 18.02 -3.16 -18.63
CA TYR A 182 17.33 -3.27 -17.35
C TYR A 182 15.97 -3.93 -17.51
N THR A 183 15.75 -4.96 -16.70
CA THR A 183 14.43 -5.53 -16.47
C THR A 183 14.26 -5.74 -14.97
N GLY A 184 13.29 -5.07 -14.36
CA GLY A 184 12.82 -5.36 -13.02
C GLY A 184 11.54 -6.19 -13.08
N PHE A 185 11.35 -7.12 -12.16
CA PHE A 185 10.11 -7.89 -12.09
C PHE A 185 9.75 -8.27 -10.66
N ASN A 186 8.48 -8.54 -10.44
CA ASN A 186 7.96 -9.15 -9.23
C ASN A 186 6.74 -10.01 -9.54
N VAL A 187 6.57 -11.08 -8.79
CA VAL A 187 5.37 -11.90 -8.75
C VAL A 187 5.10 -12.24 -7.29
N THR A 188 3.86 -12.12 -6.85
CA THR A 188 3.46 -12.41 -5.47
C THR A 188 2.10 -13.07 -5.49
N TYR A 189 2.03 -14.23 -4.86
CA TYR A 189 0.78 -14.90 -4.54
C TYR A 189 0.44 -14.66 -3.08
N SER A 190 -0.81 -14.34 -2.79
CA SER A 190 -1.32 -14.25 -1.43
C SER A 190 -2.65 -14.96 -1.28
N GLN A 191 -2.82 -15.61 -0.13
CA GLN A 191 -4.04 -16.32 0.23
C GLN A 191 -4.47 -15.97 1.66
N SER A 192 -5.73 -15.58 1.82
CA SER A 192 -6.34 -15.23 3.10
C SER A 192 -7.37 -16.27 3.53
N ALA A 193 -7.15 -16.87 4.71
CA ALA A 193 -8.19 -17.60 5.42
C ALA A 193 -8.96 -16.60 6.29
N VAL A 194 -10.26 -16.43 6.03
CA VAL A 194 -11.09 -15.39 6.66
C VAL A 194 -12.20 -16.03 7.49
N GLY A 195 -12.36 -15.58 8.73
CA GLY A 195 -13.47 -15.86 9.62
C GLY A 195 -14.29 -14.58 9.89
N GLY A 196 -15.56 -14.75 10.19
CA GLY A 196 -16.49 -13.63 10.36
C GLY A 196 -16.75 -12.83 9.08
N LEU A 197 -17.39 -11.69 9.24
CA LEU A 197 -17.73 -10.77 8.16
C LEU A 197 -17.86 -9.35 8.71
N SER A 198 -17.09 -8.41 8.17
CA SER A 198 -17.21 -7.01 8.59
C SER A 198 -18.62 -6.46 8.29
N PRO A 199 -19.21 -5.68 9.22
CA PRO A 199 -20.40 -4.89 8.96
C PRO A 199 -20.27 -3.93 7.78
N PHE A 200 -19.05 -3.47 7.48
CA PHE A 200 -18.81 -2.45 6.47
C PHE A 200 -18.16 -3.00 5.20
N LEU A 201 -18.57 -2.49 4.04
CA LEU A 201 -17.99 -2.91 2.75
C LEU A 201 -16.55 -2.43 2.55
N PHE A 202 -16.12 -1.34 3.18
CA PHE A 202 -14.80 -0.73 2.92
C PHE A 202 -13.63 -1.54 3.48
N ASP A 203 -13.86 -2.43 4.45
CA ASP A 203 -12.83 -3.24 5.11
C ASP A 203 -13.13 -4.75 5.07
N ARG A 204 -14.09 -5.19 4.25
CA ARG A 204 -14.32 -6.62 3.99
C ARG A 204 -13.16 -7.24 3.22
N ILE A 205 -12.79 -8.45 3.62
CA ILE A 205 -11.79 -9.25 2.90
C ILE A 205 -12.52 -10.16 1.91
N VAL A 206 -12.73 -9.66 0.70
CA VAL A 206 -13.33 -10.41 -0.42
C VAL A 206 -12.29 -11.05 -1.34
N ASP A 207 -11.12 -10.42 -1.48
CA ASP A 207 -10.05 -10.86 -2.38
C ASP A 207 -9.15 -11.89 -1.67
N ARG A 208 -9.69 -13.10 -1.50
CA ARG A 208 -9.03 -14.14 -0.69
C ARG A 208 -7.83 -14.74 -1.39
N ARG A 209 -7.90 -14.99 -2.69
CA ARG A 209 -6.76 -15.48 -3.48
C ARG A 209 -6.34 -14.42 -4.48
N ARG A 210 -5.16 -13.84 -4.29
CA ARG A 210 -4.64 -12.75 -5.13
C ARG A 210 -3.31 -13.12 -5.75
N LEU A 211 -3.18 -12.85 -7.05
CA LEU A 211 -1.91 -12.92 -7.77
C LEU A 211 -1.56 -11.52 -8.27
N SER A 212 -0.41 -11.03 -7.86
CA SER A 212 0.15 -9.77 -8.34
C SER A 212 1.40 -10.04 -9.16
N PHE A 213 1.52 -9.38 -10.30
CA PHE A 213 2.69 -9.47 -11.18
C PHE A 213 3.07 -8.08 -11.66
N GLY A 214 4.36 -7.81 -11.77
CA GLY A 214 4.87 -6.60 -12.37
C GLY A 214 6.17 -6.81 -13.11
N ILE A 215 6.35 -6.03 -14.18
CA ILE A 215 7.56 -5.95 -14.99
C ILE A 215 7.87 -4.49 -15.28
N THR A 216 9.14 -4.14 -15.30
CA THR A 216 9.63 -2.82 -15.71
C THR A 216 10.82 -3.01 -16.63
N GLN A 217 10.70 -2.55 -17.87
CA GLN A 217 11.70 -2.72 -18.91
C GLN A 217 12.28 -1.37 -19.31
N GLN A 218 13.61 -1.26 -19.37
CA GLN A 218 14.23 -0.15 -20.09
C GLN A 218 13.99 -0.32 -21.57
N ILE A 219 13.46 0.71 -22.22
CA ILE A 219 13.25 0.72 -23.66
C ILE A 219 14.48 1.30 -24.34
N TYR A 220 14.78 2.57 -24.09
CA TYR A 220 15.94 3.25 -24.67
C TYR A 220 16.45 4.37 -23.77
N GLY A 221 17.77 4.42 -23.61
CA GLY A 221 18.48 5.36 -22.77
C GLY A 221 17.84 5.47 -21.37
N PRO A 222 17.41 6.66 -20.95
CA PRO A 222 16.81 6.89 -19.63
C PRO A 222 15.35 6.44 -19.49
N PHE A 223 14.71 5.92 -20.55
CA PHE A 223 13.28 5.60 -20.54
C PHE A 223 13.01 4.16 -20.09
N ARG A 224 12.03 4.00 -19.20
CA ARG A 224 11.51 2.71 -18.74
C ARG A 224 9.99 2.67 -18.85
N LEU A 225 9.48 1.51 -19.24
CA LEU A 225 8.06 1.20 -19.22
C LEU A 225 7.80 0.13 -18.17
N GLY A 226 6.80 0.37 -17.34
CA GLY A 226 6.35 -0.53 -16.28
C GLY A 226 4.92 -0.97 -16.50
N PHE A 227 4.64 -2.23 -16.17
CA PHE A 227 3.32 -2.81 -16.10
C PHE A 227 3.21 -3.56 -14.77
N GLN A 228 2.17 -3.34 -14.00
CA GLN A 228 1.91 -4.06 -12.76
C GLN A 228 0.42 -4.31 -12.59
N THR A 229 0.01 -5.57 -12.50
CA THR A 229 -1.38 -5.97 -12.32
C THR A 229 -1.55 -6.80 -11.06
N SER A 230 -2.76 -6.78 -10.53
CA SER A 230 -3.21 -7.62 -9.43
C SER A 230 -4.57 -8.21 -9.78
N LEU A 231 -4.69 -9.52 -9.66
CA LEU A 231 -5.85 -10.31 -10.05
C LEU A 231 -6.43 -11.02 -8.83
N ASN A 232 -7.76 -11.08 -8.74
CA ASN A 232 -8.47 -11.99 -7.85
C ASN A 232 -8.63 -13.34 -8.58
N LEU A 233 -8.06 -14.42 -8.03
CA LEU A 233 -8.13 -15.75 -8.62
C LEU A 233 -9.44 -16.49 -8.30
N ASP A 234 -10.27 -15.96 -7.40
CA ASP A 234 -11.61 -16.47 -7.13
C ASP A 234 -12.60 -16.02 -8.21
N SER A 235 -12.59 -14.73 -8.57
CA SER A 235 -13.47 -14.16 -9.60
C SER A 235 -12.85 -14.08 -11.00
N ASN A 236 -11.53 -14.27 -11.12
CA ASN A 236 -10.75 -14.00 -12.34
C ASN A 236 -10.83 -12.54 -12.83
N GLU A 237 -11.12 -11.60 -11.93
CA GLU A 237 -11.22 -10.18 -12.26
C GLU A 237 -9.93 -9.44 -11.91
N GLU A 238 -9.66 -8.37 -12.66
CA GLU A 238 -8.57 -7.44 -12.36
C GLU A 238 -8.94 -6.57 -11.15
N ILE A 239 -8.14 -6.65 -10.08
CA ILE A 239 -8.27 -5.77 -8.92
C ILE A 239 -7.67 -4.40 -9.24
N SER A 240 -6.49 -4.38 -9.86
CA SER A 240 -5.82 -3.13 -10.23
C SER A 240 -4.76 -3.38 -11.28
N THR A 241 -4.65 -2.50 -12.26
CA THR A 241 -3.61 -2.58 -13.30
C THR A 241 -2.96 -1.22 -13.47
N ASN A 242 -1.64 -1.14 -13.36
CA ASN A 242 -0.85 0.09 -13.43
C ASN A 242 0.08 0.04 -14.64
N TYR A 243 0.00 1.06 -15.47
CA TYR A 243 0.97 1.37 -16.52
C TYR A 243 1.83 2.51 -16.04
N THR A 244 3.14 2.38 -16.20
CA THR A 244 4.11 3.40 -15.77
C THR A 244 5.04 3.73 -16.92
N LEU A 245 5.23 5.03 -17.19
CA LEU A 245 6.28 5.53 -18.06
C LEU A 245 7.22 6.38 -17.20
N GLU A 246 8.50 6.09 -17.27
CA GLU A 246 9.50 6.75 -16.46
C GLU A 246 10.66 7.24 -17.30
N TYR A 247 11.08 8.48 -17.05
CA TYR A 247 12.32 9.06 -17.53
C TYR A 247 13.26 9.27 -16.34
N SER A 248 14.35 8.52 -16.29
CA SER A 248 15.29 8.54 -15.17
C SER A 248 16.67 9.05 -15.58
N ARG A 249 17.17 10.03 -14.84
CA ARG A 249 18.56 10.49 -14.89
C ARG A 249 19.16 10.46 -13.49
N ARG A 250 20.47 10.70 -13.40
CA ARG A 250 21.20 10.77 -12.13
C ARG A 250 20.57 11.76 -11.14
N THR A 251 20.20 12.95 -11.61
CA THR A 251 19.80 14.07 -10.75
C THR A 251 18.28 14.31 -10.74
N TYR A 252 17.51 13.65 -11.60
CA TYR A 252 16.06 13.79 -11.59
C TYR A 252 15.37 12.60 -12.25
N ASN A 253 14.10 12.44 -11.92
CA ASN A 253 13.26 11.36 -12.37
C ASN A 253 11.84 11.90 -12.56
N ILE A 254 11.23 11.59 -13.70
CA ILE A 254 9.86 11.96 -14.01
C ILE A 254 9.12 10.66 -14.29
N GLN A 255 8.00 10.45 -13.60
CA GLN A 255 7.19 9.25 -13.74
C GLN A 255 5.73 9.62 -13.97
N LEU A 256 5.15 9.04 -15.01
CA LEU A 256 3.72 9.03 -15.28
C LEU A 256 3.20 7.64 -14.97
N ARG A 257 2.12 7.56 -14.21
CA ARG A 257 1.42 6.30 -13.93
C ARG A 257 -0.06 6.47 -14.19
N TYR A 258 -0.67 5.46 -14.80
CA TYR A 258 -2.10 5.39 -15.02
C TYR A 258 -2.65 4.02 -14.67
N ASN A 259 -3.81 4.00 -14.01
CA ASN A 259 -4.54 2.79 -13.66
C ASN A 259 -5.95 2.85 -14.26
N PRO A 260 -6.24 2.09 -15.34
CA PRO A 260 -7.57 2.12 -15.97
C PRO A 260 -8.66 1.48 -15.11
N VAL A 261 -8.34 0.47 -14.29
CA VAL A 261 -9.32 -0.23 -13.45
C VAL A 261 -9.88 0.71 -12.39
N VAL A 262 -9.01 1.51 -11.78
CA VAL A 262 -9.36 2.45 -10.71
C VAL A 262 -9.66 3.86 -11.27
N GLY A 263 -9.31 4.12 -12.54
CA GLY A 263 -9.47 5.43 -13.18
C GLY A 263 -8.57 6.53 -12.59
N LEU A 264 -7.40 6.16 -12.05
CA LEU A 264 -6.48 7.09 -11.39
C LEU A 264 -5.18 7.25 -12.17
N GLY A 265 -4.79 8.51 -12.38
CA GLY A 265 -3.47 8.89 -12.89
C GLY A 265 -2.64 9.57 -11.81
N SER A 266 -1.33 9.42 -11.88
CA SER A 266 -0.40 10.16 -11.02
C SER A 266 0.83 10.60 -11.82
N PHE A 267 1.30 11.80 -11.53
CA PHE A 267 2.54 12.34 -12.04
C PHE A 267 3.48 12.62 -10.87
N LEU A 268 4.70 12.06 -10.94
CA LEU A 268 5.71 12.18 -9.91
C LEU A 268 6.95 12.83 -10.52
N ILE A 269 7.45 13.87 -9.86
CA ILE A 269 8.78 14.41 -10.10
C ILE A 269 9.62 14.13 -8.85
N ARG A 270 10.76 13.49 -9.04
CA ARG A 270 11.81 13.41 -8.03
C ARG A 270 13.02 14.14 -8.56
N ILE A 271 13.59 14.98 -7.73
CA ILE A 271 14.85 15.66 -8.02
C ILE A 271 15.83 15.23 -6.92
N GLY A 272 17.05 14.88 -7.32
CA GLY A 272 18.13 14.42 -6.47
C GLY A 272 19.37 15.29 -6.65
N ASP A 273 20.43 14.96 -5.87
CA ASP A 273 21.69 15.72 -5.82
C ASP A 273 21.57 17.13 -5.20
N PHE A 274 20.47 17.39 -4.46
CA PHE A 274 20.41 18.53 -3.55
C PHE A 274 21.07 18.16 -2.22
N ASN A 275 22.25 18.72 -1.94
CA ASN A 275 22.80 18.81 -0.59
C ASN A 275 22.02 19.86 0.23
N TRP A 276 20.71 19.65 0.40
CA TRP A 276 19.89 20.51 1.25
C TRP A 276 19.87 19.91 2.67
N LEU A 277 20.56 20.58 3.60
CA LEU A 277 20.49 20.33 5.05
C LEU A 277 19.21 20.97 5.63
N GLY A 278 18.06 20.66 5.04
CA GLY A 278 16.75 21.13 5.48
C GLY A 278 15.81 19.95 5.63
N THR A 279 15.14 19.86 6.78
CA THR A 279 14.16 18.82 7.09
C THR A 279 12.89 19.03 6.27
N GLY A 280 12.89 18.51 5.05
CA GLY A 280 11.75 18.54 4.14
C GLY A 280 10.87 17.31 4.34
N GLU A 281 9.83 17.43 5.15
CA GLU A 281 8.72 16.48 5.11
C GLU A 281 8.01 16.56 3.74
N PRO A 282 7.56 15.44 3.16
CA PRO A 282 6.87 15.44 1.87
C PRO A 282 5.53 16.18 1.95
N PHE A 283 5.26 17.06 0.97
CA PHE A 283 3.94 17.66 0.77
C PHE A 283 2.92 16.64 0.23
N GLY A 284 1.91 16.32 1.03
CA GLY A 284 0.59 15.83 0.60
C GLY A 284 0.54 14.40 0.03
N GLY A 285 0.00 13.45 0.80
CA GLY A 285 -0.34 12.11 0.35
C GLY A 285 -1.40 12.13 -0.77
N SER A 286 -1.40 11.08 -1.62
CA SER A 286 -2.17 10.95 -2.87
C SER A 286 -3.70 10.96 -2.75
N GLY A 287 -4.28 11.38 -1.61
CA GLY A 287 -5.73 11.40 -1.36
C GLY A 287 -6.42 10.04 -1.44
N VAL A 288 -5.66 8.95 -1.58
CA VAL A 288 -6.13 7.58 -1.73
C VAL A 288 -5.23 6.71 -0.87
N SER A 289 -5.79 6.21 0.24
CA SER A 289 -5.14 5.23 1.10
C SER A 289 -5.60 3.84 0.65
N PRO A 290 -4.74 2.97 0.10
CA PRO A 290 -5.12 1.60 -0.19
C PRO A 290 -5.40 0.86 1.13
N VAL A 291 -6.54 0.18 1.21
CA VAL A 291 -6.81 -0.76 2.30
C VAL A 291 -6.33 -2.12 1.82
N VAL A 292 -5.29 -2.67 2.45
CA VAL A 292 -4.82 -4.04 2.17
C VAL A 292 -5.10 -4.85 3.43
N ASP A 293 -5.85 -5.93 3.28
CA ASP A 293 -6.26 -6.83 4.36
C ASP A 293 -7.03 -6.11 5.49
N GLY A 294 -7.81 -5.07 5.20
CA GLY A 294 -8.69 -4.39 6.17
C GLY A 294 -8.04 -3.26 6.99
N VAL A 295 -6.78 -2.90 6.73
CA VAL A 295 -6.03 -1.82 7.39
C VAL A 295 -5.68 -0.70 6.42
N THR A 296 -5.87 0.56 6.83
CA THR A 296 -5.33 1.74 6.13
C THR A 296 -3.83 1.89 6.41
N GLN A 297 -2.99 1.87 5.36
CA GLN A 297 -1.55 2.14 5.45
C GLN A 297 -1.22 3.64 5.44
#